data_AF-A0A553SQM1-F1
#
_entry.id   AF-A0A553SQM1-F1
#
_cell.length_a   1.000
_cell.length_b   1.000
_cell.length_c   1.000
_cell.angle_alpha   90.00
_cell.angle_beta   90.00
_cell.angle_gamma   90.00
#
_symmetry.space_group_name_H-M   'P 1'
#
loop_
_entity.id
_entity.type
_entity.pdbx_description
1 polymer ?
#
loop_
_entity_poly.entity_id
_entity_poly.type
_entity_poly.pdbx_seq_one_letter_code
_entity_poly.pdbx_strand_id
1 'polypeptide(L)'
;MYLIIYKKKLNAEKGRFEFDSPQTFAKANEMLIESVSRYKQTGLSMKVGYKIIEAQSGESIFNSTISIDKDISSLYEIIRQNSNTPKTVTEYAIKVENREIIETENEFSFNNNVEEKAKLEQLRAEKNNIQQQLKKDEKERQQRELEHQKKMKEIQDEKEALEKSIALKEKEDAVKESQRIEAVRLLEEEKIKAHQRMEEKKELDRKKKEDHEKRLKQVEEDAKKAEIDLANTEVEFEKQELERKKELQALEEKKLESTRKANVLKAEKDKDDLEHQKELLSFTSSDPEIAVANEVLPSPSIVVPKLTLKERLQELDFEEAKRLLIQFIKFSVRSTISNSKKGYTIFKAYRVKQLDAKEAKKKATTKKLEIEEKIALEKIKFMEELKKDRDQQEKEIQKAVKLKEKEMNKQNRIEKRYVAAMKKSPIKKQFGLVGFLLKTAAFLVVLAAIIYIFHLGDTFPILKDIENYVDNLISSFKRS
;
A
#
# COMPACT_ATOMS: atom_id res chain seq x y z
N MET A 1 -14.75 98.19 72.21
CA MET A 1 -16.15 97.90 71.81
C MET A 1 -16.48 96.50 72.28
N TYR A 2 -17.69 96.28 72.82
CA TYR A 2 -18.14 94.96 73.25
C TYR A 2 -19.31 94.50 72.38
N LEU A 3 -19.41 93.21 72.13
CA LEU A 3 -20.49 92.58 71.37
C LEU A 3 -21.19 91.53 72.24
N ILE A 4 -22.47 91.26 71.94
CA ILE A 4 -23.30 90.29 72.64
C ILE A 4 -23.64 89.15 71.69
N ILE A 5 -23.39 87.92 72.13
CA ILE A 5 -23.80 86.69 71.46
C ILE A 5 -24.91 86.05 72.29
N TYR A 6 -26.09 85.87 71.70
CA TYR A 6 -27.13 85.06 72.31
C TYR A 6 -26.89 83.58 72.10
N LYS A 7 -27.08 82.79 73.16
CA LYS A 7 -26.95 81.33 73.16
C LYS A 7 -28.28 80.68 73.47
N LYS A 8 -28.56 79.64 72.69
CA LYS A 8 -29.78 78.85 72.82
C LYS A 8 -29.82 78.12 74.17
N LYS A 9 -30.93 78.28 74.89
CA LYS A 9 -31.24 77.52 76.13
C LYS A 9 -32.71 77.07 76.06
N LEU A 10 -33.38 76.94 77.20
CA LEU A 10 -34.72 76.36 77.30
C LEU A 10 -35.77 77.20 76.56
N ASN A 11 -36.53 76.60 75.65
CA ASN A 11 -37.58 77.23 74.84
C ASN A 11 -37.15 78.46 74.02
N ALA A 12 -35.84 78.66 73.83
CA ALA A 12 -35.27 79.85 73.18
C ALA A 12 -35.62 79.93 71.67
N GLU A 13 -35.92 78.80 71.02
CA GLU A 13 -36.36 78.74 69.60
C GLU A 13 -37.66 79.50 69.31
N LYS A 14 -38.47 79.75 70.34
CA LYS A 14 -39.75 80.46 70.19
C LYS A 14 -39.56 81.98 70.09
N GLY A 15 -38.38 82.50 70.44
CA GLY A 15 -38.00 83.90 70.25
C GLY A 15 -37.27 84.13 68.93
N ARG A 16 -37.31 85.37 68.40
CA ARG A 16 -36.53 85.78 67.22
C ARG A 16 -35.13 86.24 67.64
N PHE A 17 -34.35 85.33 68.21
CA PHE A 17 -32.94 85.61 68.47
C PHE A 17 -32.07 85.08 67.33
N GLU A 18 -31.12 85.90 66.90
CA GLU A 18 -30.00 85.43 66.08
C GLU A 18 -28.96 84.77 66.99
N PHE A 19 -29.07 83.45 67.15
CA PHE A 19 -28.16 82.69 68.01
C PHE A 19 -26.77 82.56 67.40
N ASP A 20 -25.76 82.53 68.27
CA ASP A 20 -24.34 82.32 67.95
C ASP A 20 -23.72 83.36 66.98
N SER A 21 -24.45 84.45 66.69
CA SER A 21 -23.97 85.61 65.93
C SER A 21 -23.62 86.77 66.88
N PRO A 22 -22.43 87.40 66.77
CA PRO A 22 -22.09 88.61 67.52
C PRO A 22 -22.95 89.80 67.08
N GLN A 23 -23.62 90.45 68.04
CA GLN A 23 -24.45 91.62 67.81
C GLN A 23 -23.94 92.81 68.62
N THR A 24 -24.23 94.02 68.13
CA THR A 24 -24.04 95.26 68.89
C THR A 24 -25.00 95.29 70.09
N PHE A 25 -24.68 96.06 71.13
CA PHE A 25 -25.52 96.14 72.34
C PHE A 25 -26.91 96.69 72.01
N ALA A 26 -26.99 97.67 71.10
CA ALA A 26 -28.26 98.23 70.62
C ALA A 26 -29.15 97.17 69.97
N LYS A 27 -28.63 96.42 69.00
CA LYS A 27 -29.37 95.39 68.27
C LYS A 27 -29.74 94.20 69.14
N ALA A 28 -28.83 93.79 70.03
CA ALA A 28 -29.13 92.75 71.00
C ALA A 28 -30.28 93.16 71.92
N ASN A 29 -30.29 94.42 72.39
CA ASN A 29 -31.39 94.96 73.20
C ASN A 29 -32.73 94.96 72.44
N GLU A 30 -32.75 95.34 71.17
CA GLU A 30 -33.96 95.29 70.34
C GLU A 30 -34.50 93.85 70.19
N MET A 31 -33.63 92.88 69.91
CA MET A 31 -34.01 91.46 69.80
C MET A 31 -34.58 90.91 71.12
N LEU A 32 -34.02 91.33 72.26
CA LEU A 32 -34.55 90.96 73.57
C LEU A 32 -35.94 91.54 73.79
N ILE A 33 -36.13 92.84 73.53
CA ILE A 33 -37.42 93.53 73.70
C ILE A 33 -38.49 92.91 72.79
N GLU A 34 -38.17 92.58 71.53
CA GLU A 34 -39.11 91.88 70.64
C GLU A 34 -39.52 90.52 71.25
N SER A 35 -38.57 89.78 71.81
CA SER A 35 -38.82 88.48 72.40
C SER A 35 -39.64 88.56 73.71
N VAL A 36 -39.45 89.62 74.51
CA VAL A 36 -40.29 89.92 75.68
C VAL A 36 -41.71 90.27 75.25
N SER A 37 -41.87 91.04 74.18
CA SER A 37 -43.19 91.37 73.62
C SER A 37 -43.94 90.11 73.14
N ARG A 38 -43.23 89.17 72.50
CA ARG A 38 -43.79 87.86 72.13
C ARG A 38 -44.18 87.03 73.33
N TYR A 39 -43.38 87.05 74.40
CA TYR A 39 -43.75 86.38 75.65
C TYR A 39 -45.07 86.93 76.20
N LYS A 40 -45.26 88.25 76.21
CA LYS A 40 -46.54 88.87 76.62
C LYS A 40 -47.73 88.41 75.79
N GLN A 41 -47.53 88.17 74.50
CA GLN A 41 -48.59 87.72 73.58
C GLN A 41 -48.88 86.21 73.69
N THR A 42 -47.86 85.39 73.93
CA THR A 42 -47.97 83.91 73.87
C THR A 42 -48.05 83.22 75.24
N GLY A 43 -47.63 83.90 76.31
CA GLY A 43 -47.59 83.38 77.68
C GLY A 43 -46.50 82.32 77.95
N LEU A 44 -45.65 82.01 76.96
CA LEU A 44 -44.68 80.92 77.04
C LEU A 44 -43.31 81.38 77.53
N SER A 45 -42.93 81.04 78.75
CA SER A 45 -41.64 81.44 79.32
C SER A 45 -40.45 80.78 78.60
N MET A 46 -39.36 81.54 78.47
CA MET A 46 -38.13 81.09 77.81
C MET A 46 -36.89 81.54 78.57
N LYS A 47 -35.80 80.79 78.43
CA LYS A 47 -34.48 81.16 78.96
C LYS A 47 -33.50 81.29 77.82
N VAL A 48 -32.71 82.36 77.83
CA VAL A 48 -31.72 82.67 76.79
C VAL A 48 -30.38 82.97 77.46
N GLY A 49 -29.32 82.29 77.03
CA GLY A 49 -27.97 82.65 77.46
C GLY A 49 -27.49 83.88 76.70
N TYR A 50 -26.70 84.75 77.32
CA TYR A 50 -25.96 85.77 76.59
C TYR A 50 -24.51 85.78 77.03
N LYS A 51 -23.63 86.02 76.06
CA LYS A 51 -22.18 86.10 76.22
C LYS A 51 -21.73 87.46 75.70
N ILE A 52 -20.94 88.18 76.49
CA ILE A 52 -20.33 89.45 76.09
C ILE A 52 -18.88 89.16 75.70
N ILE A 53 -18.49 89.59 74.50
CA ILE A 53 -17.13 89.48 73.97
C ILE A 53 -16.55 90.86 73.68
N GLU A 54 -15.22 90.95 73.70
CA GLU A 54 -14.51 92.13 73.20
C GLU A 54 -14.36 92.06 71.67
N ALA A 55 -14.70 93.15 70.98
CA ALA A 55 -14.71 93.16 69.51
C ALA A 55 -13.31 92.99 68.88
N GLN A 56 -12.25 93.42 69.56
CA GLN A 56 -10.87 93.37 69.03
C GLN A 56 -10.21 92.01 69.27
N SER A 57 -10.39 91.41 70.45
CA SER A 57 -9.74 90.15 70.83
C SER A 57 -10.62 88.92 70.58
N GLY A 58 -11.93 89.08 70.49
CA GLY A 58 -12.89 87.97 70.43
C GLY A 58 -13.04 87.21 71.75
N GLU A 59 -12.37 87.66 72.82
CA GLU A 59 -12.35 86.96 74.11
C GLU A 59 -13.68 87.08 74.87
N SER A 60 -14.01 86.02 75.62
CA SER A 60 -15.23 85.93 76.43
C SER A 60 -15.06 86.68 77.74
N ILE A 61 -15.66 87.86 77.86
CA ILE A 61 -15.54 88.66 79.08
C ILE A 61 -16.59 88.25 80.12
N PHE A 62 -17.82 87.98 79.67
CA PHE A 62 -18.92 87.69 80.59
C PHE A 62 -19.92 86.73 79.98
N ASN A 63 -20.52 85.88 80.81
CA ASN A 63 -21.55 84.93 80.41
C ASN A 63 -22.66 84.90 81.46
N SER A 64 -23.91 85.04 81.03
CA SER A 64 -25.05 84.98 81.94
C SER A 64 -26.30 84.46 81.23
N THR A 65 -27.40 84.37 81.96
CA THR A 65 -28.68 83.85 81.48
C THR A 65 -29.80 84.80 81.83
N ILE A 66 -30.67 85.04 80.86
CA ILE A 66 -31.89 85.82 81.00
C ILE A 66 -33.04 84.83 81.05
N SER A 67 -33.89 84.95 82.07
CA SER A 67 -35.18 84.26 82.12
C SER A 67 -36.26 85.26 81.72
N ILE A 68 -36.96 84.98 80.62
CA ILE A 68 -38.07 85.77 80.11
C ILE A 68 -39.35 85.10 80.62
N ASP A 69 -39.71 85.42 81.86
CA ASP A 69 -40.91 84.96 82.56
C ASP A 69 -41.67 86.12 83.25
N LYS A 70 -41.19 87.37 83.07
CA LYS A 70 -41.72 88.62 83.60
C LYS A 70 -41.44 89.77 82.64
N ASP A 71 -41.99 90.94 82.95
CA ASP A 71 -41.68 92.17 82.24
C ASP A 71 -40.22 92.58 82.46
N ILE A 72 -39.49 92.72 81.35
CA ILE A 72 -38.10 93.15 81.30
C ILE A 72 -38.05 94.45 80.51
N SER A 73 -37.50 95.51 81.09
CA SER A 73 -37.46 96.84 80.46
C SER A 73 -36.39 96.93 79.38
N SER A 74 -35.16 96.48 79.67
CA SER A 74 -34.05 96.52 78.73
C SER A 74 -32.94 95.50 79.07
N LEU A 75 -32.12 95.18 78.07
CA LEU A 75 -30.90 94.40 78.24
C LEU A 75 -29.86 95.16 79.08
N TYR A 76 -29.81 96.49 78.97
CA TYR A 76 -28.90 97.33 79.75
C TYR A 76 -29.16 97.23 81.26
N GLU A 77 -30.44 97.20 81.64
CA GLU A 77 -30.85 97.03 83.03
C GLU A 77 -30.41 95.65 83.57
N ILE A 78 -30.60 94.59 82.78
CA ILE A 78 -30.14 93.24 83.14
C ILE A 78 -28.63 93.18 83.36
N ILE A 79 -27.86 93.82 82.48
CA ILE A 79 -26.39 93.85 82.57
C ILE A 79 -25.94 94.61 83.83
N ARG A 80 -26.64 95.71 84.17
CA ARG A 80 -26.36 96.58 85.32
C ARG A 80 -26.73 95.94 86.66
N GLN A 81 -27.85 95.21 86.74
CA GLN A 81 -28.30 94.54 87.96
C GLN A 81 -27.47 93.31 88.31
N ASN A 82 -26.66 92.78 87.38
CA ASN A 82 -25.82 91.63 87.62
C ASN A 82 -24.47 92.04 88.25
N SER A 83 -24.27 91.70 89.53
CA SER A 83 -23.07 92.06 90.29
C SER A 83 -21.78 91.43 89.75
N ASN A 84 -21.86 90.40 88.91
CA ASN A 84 -20.72 89.72 88.32
C ASN A 84 -20.28 90.32 86.98
N THR A 85 -21.00 91.30 86.43
CA THR A 85 -20.59 91.99 85.20
C THR A 85 -19.39 92.89 85.48
N PRO A 86 -18.28 92.80 84.70
CA PRO A 86 -17.14 93.71 84.85
C PRO A 86 -17.54 95.18 84.68
N LYS A 87 -17.00 96.06 85.53
CA LYS A 87 -17.33 97.50 85.54
C LYS A 87 -17.15 98.18 84.18
N THR A 88 -16.13 97.78 83.42
CA THR A 88 -15.85 98.27 82.06
C THR A 88 -16.98 98.01 81.08
N VAL A 89 -17.64 96.85 81.20
CA VAL A 89 -18.79 96.47 80.37
C VAL A 89 -20.04 97.23 80.82
N THR A 90 -20.24 97.41 82.13
CA THR A 90 -21.36 98.19 82.68
C THR A 90 -21.27 99.66 82.29
N GLU A 91 -20.08 100.27 82.35
CA GLU A 91 -19.85 101.64 81.89
C GLU A 91 -20.08 101.79 80.39
N TYR A 92 -19.64 100.81 79.58
CA TYR A 92 -19.90 100.79 78.14
C TYR A 92 -21.40 100.69 77.84
N ALA A 93 -22.12 99.81 78.55
CA ALA A 93 -23.57 99.67 78.42
C ALA A 93 -24.32 100.99 78.71
N ILE A 94 -23.90 101.73 79.75
CA ILE A 94 -24.47 103.05 80.09
C ILE A 94 -24.21 104.06 78.97
N LYS A 95 -22.98 104.11 78.44
CA LYS A 95 -22.62 105.02 77.35
C LYS A 95 -23.39 104.73 76.06
N VAL A 96 -23.65 103.46 75.75
CA VAL A 96 -24.49 103.07 74.61
C VAL A 96 -25.96 103.42 74.85
N GLU A 97 -26.49 103.16 76.06
CA GLU A 97 -27.88 103.49 76.42
C GLU A 97 -28.15 105.01 76.35
N ASN A 98 -27.22 105.84 76.83
CA ASN A 98 -27.29 107.29 76.76
C ASN A 98 -27.01 107.87 75.36
N ARG A 99 -26.74 107.03 74.35
CA ARG A 99 -26.34 107.41 72.98
C ARG A 99 -25.04 108.21 72.90
N GLU A 100 -24.15 108.08 73.89
CA GLU A 100 -22.82 108.68 73.86
C GLU A 100 -21.87 107.92 72.91
N ILE A 101 -22.14 106.63 72.66
CA ILE A 101 -21.42 105.78 71.71
C ILE A 101 -22.42 105.30 70.65
N ILE A 102 -22.15 105.59 69.37
CA ILE A 102 -22.93 105.09 68.24
C ILE A 102 -22.21 103.87 67.68
N GLU A 103 -22.83 102.69 67.79
CA GLU A 103 -22.30 101.43 67.27
C GLU A 103 -22.62 101.32 65.77
N THR A 104 -21.62 101.39 64.89
CA THR A 104 -21.78 101.21 63.43
C THR A 104 -21.54 99.74 63.03
N GLU A 105 -22.49 99.14 62.31
CA GLU A 105 -22.48 97.72 61.92
C GLU A 105 -21.44 97.35 60.82
N ASN A 106 -20.76 98.32 60.20
CA ASN A 106 -20.07 98.13 58.91
C ASN A 106 -18.62 97.60 58.96
N GLU A 107 -18.05 97.24 60.12
CA GLU A 107 -16.62 96.86 60.22
C GLU A 107 -16.35 95.38 60.54
N PHE A 108 -17.35 94.49 60.50
CA PHE A 108 -17.14 93.07 60.86
C PHE A 108 -16.93 92.12 59.67
N SER A 109 -16.18 92.57 58.65
CA SER A 109 -15.66 91.69 57.59
C SER A 109 -14.27 91.19 57.97
N PHE A 110 -14.20 90.04 58.65
CA PHE A 110 -12.93 89.35 58.86
C PHE A 110 -12.30 88.91 57.50
N ASN A 111 -10.97 88.98 57.44
CA ASN A 111 -10.07 88.84 56.29
C ASN A 111 -10.03 87.45 55.59
N ASN A 112 -11.17 86.81 55.28
CA ASN A 112 -11.20 85.44 54.69
C ASN A 112 -11.24 85.35 53.14
N ASN A 113 -11.37 86.47 52.41
CA ASN A 113 -11.72 86.41 50.98
C ASN A 113 -10.54 86.17 50.00
N VAL A 114 -9.29 86.22 50.43
CA VAL A 114 -8.13 86.03 49.52
C VAL A 114 -7.75 84.56 49.39
N GLU A 115 -7.67 83.83 50.51
CA GLU A 115 -7.35 82.40 50.51
C GLU A 115 -8.49 81.56 49.89
N GLU A 116 -9.75 81.91 50.15
CA GLU A 116 -10.89 81.22 49.54
C GLU A 116 -10.93 81.39 48.02
N LYS A 117 -10.58 82.57 47.48
CA LYS A 117 -10.49 82.79 46.03
C LYS A 117 -9.38 81.95 45.39
N ALA A 118 -8.20 81.89 46.00
CA ALA A 118 -7.10 81.07 45.52
C ALA A 118 -7.46 79.56 45.53
N LYS A 119 -8.12 79.11 46.60
CA LYS A 119 -8.61 77.72 46.73
C LYS A 119 -9.70 77.40 45.70
N LEU A 120 -10.58 78.35 45.40
CA LEU A 120 -11.62 78.20 44.39
C LEU A 120 -11.04 78.12 42.96
N GLU A 121 -9.97 78.86 42.68
CA GLU A 121 -9.27 78.82 41.40
C GLU A 121 -8.50 77.50 41.21
N GLN A 122 -7.85 77.00 42.26
CA GLN A 122 -7.27 75.65 42.27
C GLN A 122 -8.32 74.56 42.00
N LEU A 123 -9.45 74.60 42.69
CA LEU A 123 -10.54 73.63 42.48
C LEU A 123 -11.13 73.71 41.06
N ARG A 124 -11.18 74.90 40.44
CA ARG A 124 -11.58 75.05 39.03
C ARG A 124 -10.56 74.43 38.08
N ALA A 125 -9.27 74.64 38.33
CA ALA A 125 -8.21 74.02 37.54
C ALA A 125 -8.23 72.48 37.67
N GLU A 126 -8.37 71.95 38.88
CA GLU A 126 -8.53 70.52 39.14
C GLU A 126 -9.77 69.95 38.45
N LYS A 127 -10.93 70.62 38.56
CA LYS A 127 -12.15 70.21 37.87
C LYS A 127 -11.95 70.15 36.35
N ASN A 128 -11.33 71.15 35.76
CA ASN A 128 -11.05 71.17 34.32
C ASN A 128 -10.09 70.05 33.91
N ASN A 129 -9.06 69.77 34.73
CA ASN A 129 -8.11 68.70 34.49
C ASN A 129 -8.79 67.32 34.56
N ILE A 130 -9.59 67.08 35.61
CA ILE A 130 -10.41 65.85 35.75
C ILE A 130 -11.37 65.71 34.56
N GLN A 131 -12.01 66.79 34.12
CA GLN A 131 -12.94 66.75 32.99
C GLN A 131 -12.22 66.45 31.66
N GLN A 132 -11.02 66.98 31.45
CA GLN A 132 -10.20 66.64 30.28
C GLN A 132 -9.73 65.19 30.32
N GLN A 133 -9.35 64.70 31.50
CA GLN A 133 -8.92 63.32 31.68
C GLN A 133 -10.07 62.33 31.45
N LEU A 134 -11.27 62.62 31.98
CA LEU A 134 -12.47 61.83 31.69
C LEU A 134 -12.79 61.78 30.19
N LYS A 135 -12.70 62.91 29.48
CA LYS A 135 -12.89 62.93 28.02
C LYS A 135 -11.85 62.10 27.27
N LYS A 136 -10.61 62.07 27.76
CA LYS A 136 -9.53 61.26 27.15
C LYS A 136 -9.78 59.77 27.41
N ASP A 137 -10.11 59.40 28.64
CA ASP A 137 -10.42 58.02 29.03
C ASP A 137 -11.65 57.48 28.29
N GLU A 138 -12.66 58.33 28.06
CA GLU A 138 -13.85 57.96 27.29
C GLU A 138 -13.52 57.69 25.82
N LYS A 139 -12.66 58.52 25.20
CA LYS A 139 -12.16 58.26 23.84
C LYS A 139 -11.33 56.98 23.76
N GLU A 140 -10.43 56.76 24.71
CA GLU A 140 -9.62 55.53 24.78
C GLU A 140 -10.50 54.29 25.02
N ARG A 141 -11.58 54.41 25.79
CA ARG A 141 -12.55 53.33 25.98
C ARG A 141 -13.30 53.02 24.69
N GLN A 142 -13.82 54.04 23.99
CA GLN A 142 -14.49 53.86 22.70
C GLN A 142 -13.56 53.27 21.64
N GLN A 143 -12.29 53.68 21.62
CA GLN A 143 -11.31 53.14 20.69
C GLN A 143 -10.99 51.67 20.98
N ARG A 144 -10.80 51.30 22.25
CA ARG A 144 -10.63 49.89 22.66
C ARG A 144 -11.84 49.04 22.31
N GLU A 145 -13.05 49.59 22.47
CA GLU A 145 -14.28 48.88 22.12
C GLU A 145 -14.41 48.67 20.60
N LEU A 146 -14.07 49.68 19.79
CA LEU A 146 -14.00 49.54 18.33
C LEU A 146 -12.94 48.52 17.88
N GLU A 147 -11.76 48.53 18.50
CA GLU A 147 -10.70 47.54 18.22
C GLU A 147 -11.15 46.13 18.62
N HIS A 148 -11.82 45.99 19.76
CA HIS A 148 -12.38 44.72 20.19
C HIS A 148 -13.45 44.21 19.21
N GLN A 149 -14.38 45.08 18.78
CA GLN A 149 -15.39 44.72 17.77
C GLN A 149 -14.75 44.31 16.43
N LYS A 150 -13.68 44.98 15.99
CA LYS A 150 -12.93 44.58 14.79
C LYS A 150 -12.30 43.21 14.95
N LYS A 151 -11.60 42.96 16.07
CA LYS A 151 -11.01 41.64 16.35
C LYS A 151 -12.05 40.53 16.41
N MET A 152 -13.22 40.79 17.01
CA MET A 152 -14.31 39.81 17.05
C MET A 152 -14.84 39.49 15.65
N LYS A 153 -14.93 40.48 14.75
CA LYS A 153 -15.29 40.25 13.35
C LYS A 153 -14.23 39.46 12.60
N GLU A 154 -12.95 39.81 12.76
CA GLU A 154 -11.84 39.07 12.14
C GLU A 154 -11.83 37.60 12.59
N ILE A 155 -12.01 37.33 13.88
CA ILE A 155 -12.11 35.96 14.42
C ILE A 155 -13.32 35.21 13.82
N GLN A 156 -14.46 35.89 13.67
CA GLN A 156 -15.65 35.29 13.08
C GLN A 156 -15.43 34.95 11.60
N ASP A 157 -14.83 35.85 10.82
CA ASP A 157 -14.52 35.65 9.41
C ASP A 157 -13.49 34.51 9.22
N GLU A 158 -12.46 34.45 10.07
CA GLU A 158 -11.48 33.35 10.09
C GLU A 158 -12.15 32.01 10.41
N LYS A 159 -13.08 31.98 11.38
CA LYS A 159 -13.83 30.79 11.73
C LYS A 159 -14.68 30.30 10.56
N GLU A 160 -15.40 31.20 9.88
CA GLU A 160 -16.19 30.85 8.70
C GLU A 160 -15.33 30.36 7.52
N ALA A 161 -14.16 30.97 7.32
CA ALA A 161 -13.21 30.51 6.30
C ALA A 161 -12.66 29.11 6.63
N LEU A 162 -12.36 28.83 7.90
CA LEU A 162 -11.92 27.51 8.35
C LEU A 162 -13.02 26.46 8.19
N GLU A 163 -14.26 26.75 8.59
CA GLU A 163 -15.41 25.85 8.40
C GLU A 163 -15.64 25.51 6.92
N LYS A 164 -15.57 26.50 6.03
CA LYS A 164 -15.64 26.26 4.57
C LYS A 164 -14.49 25.37 4.08
N SER A 165 -13.27 25.59 4.57
CA SER A 165 -12.10 24.79 4.19
C SER A 165 -12.21 23.33 4.66
N ILE A 166 -12.75 23.11 5.88
CA ILE A 166 -12.97 21.78 6.44
C ILE A 166 -14.05 21.06 5.64
N ALA A 167 -15.17 21.71 5.36
CA ALA A 167 -16.25 21.12 4.56
C ALA A 167 -15.80 20.75 3.14
N LEU A 168 -14.91 21.54 2.52
CA LEU A 168 -14.31 21.19 1.23
C LEU A 168 -13.38 19.98 1.33
N LYS A 169 -12.53 19.91 2.36
CA LYS A 169 -11.64 18.75 2.60
C LYS A 169 -12.43 17.48 2.87
N GLU A 170 -13.50 17.54 3.66
CA GLU A 170 -14.37 16.40 3.93
C GLU A 170 -15.03 15.88 2.64
N LYS A 171 -15.50 16.79 1.77
CA LYS A 171 -16.03 16.41 0.45
C LYS A 171 -14.97 15.76 -0.44
N GLU A 172 -13.76 16.31 -0.49
CA GLU A 172 -12.65 15.72 -1.26
C GLU A 172 -12.29 14.33 -0.75
N ASP A 173 -12.22 14.14 0.56
CA ASP A 173 -11.87 12.85 1.16
C ASP A 173 -12.99 11.83 0.98
N ALA A 174 -14.27 12.24 1.03
CA ALA A 174 -15.40 11.38 0.67
C ALA A 174 -15.33 10.93 -0.81
N VAL A 175 -14.95 11.81 -1.73
CA VAL A 175 -14.75 11.43 -3.14
C VAL A 175 -13.58 10.45 -3.27
N LYS A 176 -12.44 10.71 -2.63
CA LYS A 176 -11.29 9.77 -2.66
C LYS A 176 -11.64 8.40 -2.08
N GLU A 177 -12.41 8.37 -1.00
CA GLU A 177 -12.84 7.11 -0.38
C GLU A 177 -13.81 6.35 -1.30
N SER A 178 -14.75 7.04 -1.95
CA SER A 178 -15.62 6.42 -2.95
C SER A 178 -14.84 5.82 -4.12
N GLN A 179 -13.80 6.51 -4.62
CA GLN A 179 -12.92 6.01 -5.67
C GLN A 179 -12.10 4.79 -5.21
N ARG A 180 -11.66 4.75 -3.94
CA ARG A 180 -10.98 3.58 -3.38
C ARG A 180 -11.91 2.38 -3.30
N ILE A 181 -13.15 2.58 -2.84
CA ILE A 181 -14.15 1.52 -2.76
C ILE A 181 -14.46 0.98 -4.17
N GLU A 182 -14.61 1.85 -5.17
CA GLU A 182 -14.84 1.44 -6.56
C GLU A 182 -13.64 0.69 -7.14
N ALA A 183 -12.42 1.14 -6.89
CA ALA A 183 -11.20 0.46 -7.31
C ALA A 183 -11.06 -0.93 -6.69
N VAL A 184 -11.38 -1.08 -5.39
CA VAL A 184 -11.40 -2.38 -4.70
C VAL A 184 -12.45 -3.30 -5.34
N ARG A 185 -13.66 -2.79 -5.62
CA ARG A 185 -14.71 -3.56 -6.28
C ARG A 185 -14.28 -4.05 -7.67
N LEU A 186 -13.64 -3.21 -8.48
CA LEU A 186 -13.11 -3.62 -9.78
C LEU A 186 -12.06 -4.73 -9.67
N LEU A 187 -11.16 -4.65 -8.69
CA LEU A 187 -10.16 -5.69 -8.42
C LEU A 187 -10.81 -7.01 -7.96
N GLU A 188 -11.88 -6.95 -7.17
CA GLU A 188 -12.65 -8.12 -6.77
C GLU A 188 -13.34 -8.77 -7.98
N GLU A 189 -13.95 -7.98 -8.87
CA GLU A 189 -14.55 -8.46 -10.11
C GLU A 189 -13.52 -9.10 -11.04
N GLU A 190 -12.32 -8.52 -11.17
CA GLU A 190 -11.21 -9.11 -11.92
C GLU A 190 -10.73 -10.43 -11.32
N LYS A 191 -10.64 -10.51 -9.98
CA LYS A 191 -10.27 -11.75 -9.27
C LYS A 191 -11.30 -12.86 -9.51
N ILE A 192 -12.59 -12.54 -9.48
CA ILE A 192 -13.67 -13.49 -9.77
C ILE A 192 -13.58 -13.97 -11.23
N LYS A 193 -13.41 -13.06 -12.19
CA LYS A 193 -13.25 -13.42 -13.61
C LYS A 193 -12.01 -14.29 -13.85
N ALA A 194 -10.90 -13.97 -13.20
CA ALA A 194 -9.68 -14.78 -13.28
C ALA A 194 -9.90 -16.18 -12.68
N HIS A 195 -10.66 -16.28 -11.59
CA HIS A 195 -11.01 -17.56 -10.98
C HIS A 195 -11.89 -18.40 -11.90
N GLN A 196 -12.93 -17.81 -12.51
CA GLN A 196 -13.78 -18.48 -13.49
C GLN A 196 -12.97 -19.01 -14.68
N ARG A 197 -12.09 -18.19 -15.27
CA ARG A 197 -11.19 -18.64 -16.35
C ARG A 197 -10.27 -19.78 -15.93
N MET A 198 -9.81 -19.79 -14.68
CA MET A 198 -8.99 -20.86 -14.14
C MET A 198 -9.80 -22.16 -14.02
N GLU A 199 -11.04 -22.09 -13.54
CA GLU A 199 -11.94 -23.24 -13.45
C GLU A 199 -12.32 -23.79 -14.83
N GLU A 200 -12.69 -22.92 -15.77
CA GLU A 200 -12.93 -23.29 -17.17
C GLU A 200 -11.72 -24.00 -17.79
N LYS A 201 -10.50 -23.49 -17.55
CA LYS A 201 -9.27 -24.14 -18.02
C LYS A 201 -9.05 -25.51 -17.37
N LYS A 202 -9.29 -25.64 -16.06
CA LYS A 202 -9.21 -26.93 -15.36
C LYS A 202 -10.20 -27.94 -15.93
N GLU A 203 -11.43 -27.53 -16.22
CA GLU A 203 -12.44 -28.39 -16.85
C GLU A 203 -12.05 -28.81 -18.27
N LEU A 204 -11.54 -27.88 -19.07
CA LEU A 204 -11.04 -28.19 -20.42
C LEU A 204 -9.88 -29.17 -20.38
N ASP A 205 -8.92 -28.99 -19.47
CA ASP A 205 -7.80 -29.90 -19.30
C ASP A 205 -8.26 -31.27 -18.79
N ARG A 206 -9.28 -31.33 -17.92
CA ARG A 206 -9.90 -32.59 -17.48
C ARG A 206 -10.57 -33.31 -18.65
N LYS A 207 -11.38 -32.61 -19.46
CA LYS A 207 -12.01 -33.18 -20.67
C LYS A 207 -10.98 -33.70 -21.66
N LYS A 208 -9.91 -32.94 -21.92
CA LYS A 208 -8.81 -33.38 -22.79
C LYS A 208 -8.13 -34.64 -22.28
N LYS A 209 -7.91 -34.77 -20.97
CA LYS A 209 -7.36 -35.99 -20.36
C LYS A 209 -8.32 -37.17 -20.51
N GLU A 210 -9.61 -36.98 -20.22
CA GLU A 210 -10.64 -38.02 -20.39
C GLU A 210 -10.74 -38.48 -21.86
N ASP A 211 -10.71 -37.55 -22.83
CA ASP A 211 -10.73 -37.87 -24.26
C ASP A 211 -9.46 -38.58 -24.71
N HIS A 212 -8.30 -38.18 -24.20
CA HIS A 212 -7.03 -38.86 -24.50
C HIS A 212 -7.01 -40.29 -23.94
N GLU A 213 -7.50 -40.48 -22.71
CA GLU A 213 -7.62 -41.81 -22.11
C GLU A 213 -8.56 -42.72 -22.91
N LYS A 214 -9.70 -42.20 -23.37
CA LYS A 214 -10.61 -42.94 -24.27
C LYS A 214 -9.93 -43.35 -25.57
N ARG A 215 -9.17 -42.44 -26.19
CA ARG A 215 -8.41 -42.74 -27.41
C ARG A 215 -7.33 -43.80 -27.17
N LEU A 216 -6.62 -43.75 -26.05
CA LEU A 216 -5.64 -44.78 -25.69
C LEU A 216 -6.31 -46.15 -25.54
N LYS A 217 -7.45 -46.23 -24.85
CA LYS A 217 -8.21 -47.48 -24.73
C LYS A 217 -8.66 -48.03 -26.09
N GLN A 218 -9.15 -47.17 -26.98
CA GLN A 218 -9.51 -47.58 -28.35
C GLN A 218 -8.29 -48.11 -29.13
N VAL A 219 -7.14 -47.44 -29.04
CA VAL A 219 -5.91 -47.89 -29.68
C VAL A 219 -5.42 -49.22 -29.11
N GLU A 220 -5.54 -49.43 -27.79
CA GLU A 220 -5.22 -50.72 -27.15
C GLU A 220 -6.17 -51.84 -27.60
N GLU A 221 -7.47 -51.56 -27.73
CA GLU A 221 -8.46 -52.52 -28.25
C GLU A 221 -8.18 -52.87 -29.72
N ASP A 222 -7.90 -51.86 -30.56
CA ASP A 222 -7.54 -52.06 -31.96
C ASP A 222 -6.23 -52.84 -32.11
N ALA A 223 -5.23 -52.56 -31.26
CA ALA A 223 -3.96 -53.28 -31.25
C ALA A 223 -4.15 -54.76 -30.86
N LYS A 224 -4.94 -55.04 -29.81
CA LYS A 224 -5.29 -56.42 -29.42
C LYS A 224 -6.05 -57.15 -30.52
N LYS A 225 -6.97 -56.47 -31.20
CA LYS A 225 -7.71 -57.04 -32.33
C LYS A 225 -6.76 -57.36 -33.49
N ALA A 226 -5.86 -56.46 -33.83
CA ALA A 226 -4.86 -56.68 -34.87
C ALA A 226 -3.88 -57.81 -34.52
N GLU A 227 -3.52 -57.98 -33.24
CA GLU A 227 -2.70 -59.09 -32.76
C GLU A 227 -3.42 -60.44 -32.92
N ILE A 228 -4.71 -60.51 -32.57
CA ILE A 228 -5.54 -61.69 -32.79
C ILE A 228 -5.68 -62.01 -34.28
N ASP A 229 -5.94 -61.00 -35.10
CA ASP A 229 -6.04 -61.18 -36.56
C ASP A 229 -4.72 -61.68 -37.15
N LEU A 230 -3.57 -61.16 -36.69
CA LEU A 230 -2.25 -61.66 -37.07
C LEU A 230 -2.06 -63.13 -36.68
N ALA A 231 -2.34 -63.49 -35.43
CA ALA A 231 -2.25 -64.87 -34.96
C ALA A 231 -3.14 -65.82 -35.78
N ASN A 232 -4.35 -65.39 -36.12
CA ASN A 232 -5.25 -66.16 -37.00
C ASN A 232 -4.65 -66.34 -38.41
N THR A 233 -4.10 -65.28 -39.00
CA THR A 233 -3.46 -65.38 -40.33
C THR A 233 -2.21 -66.25 -40.32
N GLU A 234 -1.43 -66.26 -39.23
CA GLU A 234 -0.27 -67.15 -39.07
C GLU A 234 -0.72 -68.61 -39.02
N VAL A 235 -1.76 -68.93 -38.23
CA VAL A 235 -2.34 -70.29 -38.16
C VAL A 235 -2.89 -70.74 -39.52
N GLU A 236 -3.59 -69.86 -40.25
CA GLU A 236 -4.05 -70.16 -41.60
C GLU A 236 -2.89 -70.42 -42.57
N PHE A 237 -1.81 -69.65 -42.46
CA PHE A 237 -0.61 -69.82 -43.27
C PHE A 237 0.09 -71.14 -42.96
N GLU A 238 0.26 -71.49 -41.67
CA GLU A 238 0.81 -72.78 -41.24
C GLU A 238 -0.02 -73.96 -41.77
N LYS A 239 -1.35 -73.85 -41.71
CA LYS A 239 -2.25 -74.86 -42.27
C LYS A 239 -2.06 -75.01 -43.78
N GLN A 240 -1.97 -73.91 -44.52
CA GLN A 240 -1.71 -73.95 -45.96
C GLN A 240 -0.32 -74.54 -46.28
N GLU A 241 0.71 -74.25 -45.48
CA GLU A 241 2.02 -74.89 -45.66
C GLU A 241 1.98 -76.40 -45.41
N LEU A 242 1.24 -76.85 -44.40
CA LEU A 242 1.04 -78.28 -44.13
C LEU A 242 0.27 -78.96 -45.27
N GLU A 243 -0.77 -78.31 -45.81
CA GLU A 243 -1.51 -78.80 -46.98
C GLU A 243 -0.59 -78.92 -48.20
N ARG A 244 0.22 -77.90 -48.49
CA ARG A 244 1.23 -77.98 -49.58
C ARG A 244 2.24 -79.09 -49.37
N LYS A 245 2.72 -79.30 -48.13
CA LYS A 245 3.63 -80.42 -47.82
C LYS A 245 2.97 -81.78 -48.08
N LYS A 246 1.71 -81.95 -47.70
CA LYS A 246 0.93 -83.17 -47.98
C LYS A 246 0.70 -83.37 -49.48
N GLU A 247 0.38 -82.32 -50.23
CA GLU A 247 0.24 -82.37 -51.68
C GLU A 247 1.54 -82.77 -52.38
N LEU A 248 2.68 -82.21 -51.93
CA LEU A 248 4.01 -82.57 -52.45
C LEU A 248 4.34 -84.04 -52.18
N GLN A 249 4.08 -84.54 -50.96
CA GLN A 249 4.26 -85.96 -50.63
C GLN A 249 3.39 -86.87 -51.50
N ALA A 250 2.10 -86.53 -51.67
CA ALA A 250 1.20 -87.29 -52.53
C ALA A 250 1.64 -87.31 -54.01
N LEU A 251 2.25 -86.22 -54.50
CA LEU A 251 2.82 -86.17 -55.84
C LEU A 251 4.10 -87.01 -55.96
N GLU A 252 4.96 -87.01 -54.94
CA GLU A 252 6.14 -87.88 -54.88
C GLU A 252 5.76 -89.36 -54.85
N GLU A 253 4.75 -89.74 -54.05
CA GLU A 253 4.21 -91.09 -54.01
C GLU A 253 3.64 -91.51 -55.38
N LYS A 254 2.83 -90.66 -56.03
CA LYS A 254 2.33 -90.91 -57.39
C LYS A 254 3.45 -91.06 -58.41
N LYS A 255 4.51 -90.26 -58.29
CA LYS A 255 5.71 -90.39 -59.14
C LYS A 255 6.37 -91.74 -58.90
N LEU A 256 6.50 -92.17 -57.65
CA LEU A 256 7.11 -93.45 -57.27
C LEU A 256 6.27 -94.66 -57.71
N GLU A 257 4.94 -94.57 -57.63
CA GLU A 257 4.04 -95.56 -58.21
C GLU A 257 4.13 -95.62 -59.73
N SER A 258 4.20 -94.47 -60.40
CA SER A 258 4.39 -94.41 -61.84
C SER A 258 5.74 -94.99 -62.27
N THR A 259 6.81 -94.77 -61.51
CA THR A 259 8.11 -95.40 -61.79
C THR A 259 8.06 -96.90 -61.53
N ARG A 260 7.39 -97.37 -60.47
CA ARG A 260 7.14 -98.79 -60.23
C ARG A 260 6.37 -99.42 -61.39
N LYS A 261 5.26 -98.82 -61.83
CA LYS A 261 4.47 -99.30 -62.99
C LYS A 261 5.30 -99.31 -64.27
N ALA A 262 6.12 -98.29 -64.51
CA ALA A 262 7.02 -98.25 -65.66
C ALA A 262 8.08 -99.38 -65.60
N ASN A 263 8.62 -99.67 -64.42
CA ASN A 263 9.57 -100.77 -64.23
C ASN A 263 8.90 -102.14 -64.41
N VAL A 264 7.66 -102.33 -63.93
CA VAL A 264 6.88 -103.55 -64.15
C VAL A 264 6.59 -103.74 -65.63
N LEU A 265 6.09 -102.71 -66.32
CA LEU A 265 5.87 -102.75 -67.77
C LEU A 265 7.16 -103.04 -68.55
N LYS A 266 8.30 -102.55 -68.07
CA LYS A 266 9.60 -102.88 -68.66
C LYS A 266 9.94 -104.35 -68.46
N ALA A 267 9.73 -104.89 -67.26
CA ALA A 267 9.95 -106.31 -66.98
C ALA A 267 8.97 -107.23 -67.73
N GLU A 268 7.71 -106.83 -67.91
CA GLU A 268 6.73 -107.53 -68.75
C GLU A 268 7.16 -107.54 -70.20
N LYS A 269 7.59 -106.39 -70.76
CA LYS A 269 8.17 -106.35 -72.10
C LYS A 269 9.40 -107.22 -72.24
N ASP A 270 10.31 -107.19 -71.27
CA ASP A 270 11.49 -108.04 -71.27
C ASP A 270 11.10 -109.53 -71.20
N LYS A 271 9.99 -109.88 -70.53
CA LYS A 271 9.43 -111.23 -70.48
C LYS A 271 8.79 -111.65 -71.80
N ASP A 272 7.98 -110.78 -72.41
CA ASP A 272 7.35 -111.02 -73.71
C ASP A 272 8.42 -111.17 -74.81
N ASP A 273 9.49 -110.36 -74.76
CA ASP A 273 10.65 -110.48 -75.64
C ASP A 273 11.37 -111.84 -75.46
N LEU A 274 11.47 -112.34 -74.22
CA LEU A 274 12.03 -113.67 -73.91
C LEU A 274 11.10 -114.82 -74.35
N GLU A 275 9.79 -114.67 -74.21
CA GLU A 275 8.80 -115.64 -74.71
C GLU A 275 8.83 -115.70 -76.24
N HIS A 276 8.88 -114.55 -76.93
CA HIS A 276 9.05 -114.47 -78.37
C HIS A 276 10.38 -115.11 -78.83
N GLN A 277 11.47 -114.94 -78.08
CA GLN A 277 12.73 -115.64 -78.36
C GLN A 277 12.63 -117.17 -78.20
N LYS A 278 11.88 -117.66 -77.20
CA LYS A 278 11.61 -119.09 -77.06
C LYS A 278 10.73 -119.62 -78.19
N GLU A 279 9.76 -118.85 -78.63
CA GLU A 279 8.87 -119.22 -79.74
C GLU A 279 9.67 -119.34 -81.04
N LEU A 280 10.60 -118.42 -81.30
CA LEU A 280 11.55 -118.52 -82.42
C LEU A 280 12.44 -119.78 -82.32
N LEU A 281 12.92 -120.14 -81.12
CA LEU A 281 13.69 -121.37 -80.91
C LEU A 281 12.85 -122.65 -81.12
N SER A 282 11.53 -122.59 -80.90
CA SER A 282 10.63 -123.72 -81.13
C SER A 282 10.38 -124.02 -82.61
N PHE A 283 10.52 -123.01 -83.49
CA PHE A 283 10.45 -123.17 -84.96
C PHE A 283 11.73 -123.78 -85.56
N THR A 284 12.83 -123.82 -84.82
CA THR A 284 14.08 -124.49 -85.19
C THR A 284 14.25 -125.76 -84.36
N SER A 285 13.41 -126.75 -84.60
CA SER A 285 13.52 -128.07 -83.98
C SER A 285 13.73 -129.17 -85.04
N SER A 286 14.99 -129.60 -85.19
CA SER A 286 15.39 -130.90 -85.73
C SER A 286 16.71 -131.34 -85.08
N ASP A 287 16.58 -132.13 -84.01
CA ASP A 287 17.58 -133.02 -83.38
C ASP A 287 17.76 -134.32 -84.20
N PRO A 288 18.61 -135.32 -83.83
CA PRO A 288 19.64 -135.46 -82.76
C PRO A 288 21.00 -136.00 -83.32
N GLU A 289 22.13 -136.20 -82.61
CA GLU A 289 22.47 -137.20 -81.55
C GLU A 289 23.85 -136.82 -80.91
N ILE A 290 24.01 -136.68 -79.57
CA ILE A 290 24.38 -137.67 -78.51
C ILE A 290 25.83 -138.21 -78.67
N ALA A 291 26.78 -138.27 -77.71
CA ALA A 291 27.00 -137.94 -76.29
C ALA A 291 28.54 -137.98 -76.02
N VAL A 292 29.18 -137.60 -74.90
CA VAL A 292 29.05 -137.99 -73.48
C VAL A 292 29.88 -137.01 -72.61
N ALA A 293 29.43 -136.84 -71.36
CA ALA A 293 29.86 -136.02 -70.21
C ALA A 293 31.36 -136.09 -69.80
N ASN A 294 31.96 -135.17 -69.01
CA ASN A 294 31.60 -134.74 -67.65
C ASN A 294 32.29 -133.42 -67.21
N GLU A 295 31.53 -132.62 -66.45
CA GLU A 295 31.85 -131.81 -65.26
C GLU A 295 32.87 -130.64 -65.23
N VAL A 296 32.29 -129.42 -65.09
CA VAL A 296 32.58 -128.35 -64.12
C VAL A 296 33.96 -127.67 -64.11
N LEU A 297 34.04 -126.50 -64.77
CA LEU A 297 34.54 -125.21 -64.27
C LEU A 297 34.26 -124.10 -65.32
N PRO A 298 34.08 -122.83 -64.91
CA PRO A 298 33.41 -121.82 -65.73
C PRO A 298 34.34 -121.10 -66.71
N SER A 299 33.70 -120.61 -67.79
CA SER A 299 34.16 -119.71 -68.86
C SER A 299 34.96 -120.37 -70.00
N PRO A 300 34.52 -120.14 -71.24
CA PRO A 300 34.91 -118.89 -71.90
C PRO A 300 33.74 -118.13 -72.53
N SER A 301 33.96 -116.83 -72.65
CA SER A 301 33.17 -115.84 -73.39
C SER A 301 32.74 -116.35 -74.76
N ILE A 302 31.47 -116.75 -74.90
CA ILE A 302 30.83 -116.84 -76.21
C ILE A 302 30.28 -115.44 -76.50
N VAL A 303 31.10 -114.70 -77.24
CA VAL A 303 30.70 -113.45 -77.90
C VAL A 303 29.65 -113.83 -78.93
N VAL A 304 28.37 -113.71 -78.55
CA VAL A 304 27.29 -113.63 -79.52
C VAL A 304 27.48 -112.29 -80.25
N PRO A 305 27.56 -112.27 -81.58
CA PRO A 305 27.58 -111.02 -82.34
C PRO A 305 26.33 -110.23 -81.97
N LYS A 306 26.50 -109.08 -81.31
CA LYS A 306 25.44 -108.09 -81.25
C LYS A 306 25.18 -107.67 -82.69
N LEU A 307 24.02 -108.05 -83.22
CA LEU A 307 23.52 -107.55 -84.50
C LEU A 307 23.73 -106.03 -84.51
N THR A 308 24.52 -105.57 -85.46
CA THR A 308 24.77 -104.14 -85.58
C THR A 308 23.47 -103.47 -86.00
N LEU A 309 23.28 -102.19 -85.66
CA LEU A 309 22.09 -101.41 -86.08
C LEU A 309 21.76 -101.56 -87.58
N LYS A 310 22.75 -101.89 -88.42
CA LYS A 310 22.59 -102.20 -89.84
C LYS A 310 21.73 -103.44 -90.13
N GLU A 311 21.83 -104.51 -89.33
CA GLU A 311 21.07 -105.75 -89.57
C GLU A 311 19.63 -105.62 -89.08
N ARG A 312 19.39 -104.87 -87.98
CA ARG A 312 18.02 -104.48 -87.56
C ARG A 312 17.34 -103.48 -88.50
N LEU A 313 18.11 -102.80 -89.36
CA LEU A 313 17.60 -101.86 -90.37
C LEU A 313 17.29 -102.53 -91.71
N GLN A 314 17.72 -103.78 -91.93
CA GLN A 314 17.45 -104.51 -93.17
C GLN A 314 16.03 -105.11 -93.25
N GLU A 315 15.34 -105.25 -92.11
CA GLU A 315 13.99 -105.85 -92.04
C GLU A 315 12.86 -104.83 -91.76
N LEU A 316 13.19 -103.55 -91.63
CA LEU A 316 12.20 -102.49 -91.45
C LEU A 316 11.91 -101.83 -92.80
N ASP A 317 10.68 -102.00 -93.29
CA ASP A 317 10.18 -101.27 -94.45
C ASP A 317 10.39 -99.77 -94.24
N PHE A 318 11.06 -99.12 -95.20
CA PHE A 318 11.58 -97.75 -95.08
C PHE A 318 10.47 -96.71 -94.78
N GLU A 319 9.21 -97.05 -95.06
CA GLU A 319 8.04 -96.23 -94.75
C GLU A 319 7.62 -96.27 -93.27
N GLU A 320 7.70 -97.42 -92.60
CA GLU A 320 7.32 -97.53 -91.19
C GLU A 320 8.32 -96.84 -90.27
N ALA A 321 9.62 -96.98 -90.55
CA ALA A 321 10.66 -96.27 -89.83
C ALA A 321 10.49 -94.75 -89.95
N LYS A 322 10.16 -94.24 -91.14
CA LYS A 322 9.85 -92.81 -91.35
C LYS A 322 8.61 -92.38 -90.56
N ARG A 323 7.55 -93.19 -90.55
CA ARG A 323 6.30 -92.87 -89.87
C ARG A 323 6.48 -92.81 -88.35
N LEU A 324 7.21 -93.75 -87.77
CA LEU A 324 7.55 -93.77 -86.35
C LEU A 324 8.45 -92.60 -85.96
N LEU A 325 9.45 -92.27 -86.78
CA LEU A 325 10.33 -91.13 -86.54
C LEU A 325 9.56 -89.79 -86.58
N ILE A 326 8.65 -89.63 -87.55
CA ILE A 326 7.78 -88.44 -87.67
C ILE A 326 6.83 -88.33 -86.47
N GLN A 327 6.25 -89.44 -86.01
CA GLN A 327 5.39 -89.44 -84.82
C GLN A 327 6.18 -89.09 -83.55
N PHE A 328 7.39 -89.64 -83.40
CA PHE A 328 8.25 -89.34 -82.26
C PHE A 328 8.64 -87.86 -82.24
N ILE A 329 9.08 -87.31 -83.38
CA ILE A 329 9.41 -85.89 -83.51
C ILE A 329 8.19 -85.01 -83.19
N LYS A 330 7.00 -85.35 -83.70
CA LYS A 330 5.76 -84.60 -83.40
C LYS A 330 5.39 -84.65 -81.92
N PHE A 331 5.56 -85.80 -81.27
CA PHE A 331 5.28 -85.97 -79.85
C PHE A 331 6.28 -85.20 -78.98
N SER A 332 7.58 -85.29 -79.28
CA SER A 332 8.63 -84.54 -78.60
C SER A 332 8.40 -83.03 -78.71
N VAL A 333 8.15 -82.52 -79.92
CA VAL A 333 7.90 -81.08 -80.15
C VAL A 333 6.65 -80.59 -79.41
N ARG A 334 5.54 -81.36 -79.42
CA ARG A 334 4.31 -80.98 -78.69
C ARG A 334 4.50 -80.97 -77.18
N SER A 335 5.21 -81.95 -76.63
CA SER A 335 5.48 -82.05 -75.19
C SER A 335 6.35 -80.89 -74.67
N THR A 336 7.40 -80.53 -75.42
CA THR A 336 8.32 -79.43 -75.05
C THR A 336 7.64 -78.06 -75.14
N ILE A 337 6.76 -77.84 -76.14
CA ILE A 337 6.02 -76.57 -76.29
C ILE A 337 4.95 -76.41 -75.19
N SER A 338 4.26 -77.48 -74.80
CA SER A 338 3.23 -77.43 -73.74
C SER A 338 3.83 -77.15 -72.36
N ASN A 339 4.93 -77.84 -72.02
CA ASN A 339 5.56 -77.69 -70.71
C ASN A 339 6.34 -76.37 -70.58
N SER A 340 6.95 -75.87 -71.65
CA SER A 340 7.59 -74.54 -71.65
C SER A 340 6.60 -73.40 -71.49
N LYS A 341 5.41 -73.48 -72.11
CA LYS A 341 4.34 -72.49 -71.91
C LYS A 341 3.86 -72.45 -70.45
N LYS A 342 3.66 -73.61 -69.83
CA LYS A 342 3.27 -73.69 -68.40
C LYS A 342 4.36 -73.13 -67.48
N GLY A 343 5.63 -73.50 -67.71
CA GLY A 343 6.77 -72.94 -66.97
C GLY A 343 6.89 -71.43 -67.11
N TYR A 344 6.69 -70.89 -68.32
CA TYR A 344 6.69 -69.46 -68.58
C TYR A 344 5.55 -68.72 -67.84
N THR A 345 4.35 -69.29 -67.81
CA THR A 345 3.21 -68.68 -67.07
C THR A 345 3.46 -68.63 -65.56
N ILE A 346 4.03 -69.68 -64.97
CA ILE A 346 4.37 -69.74 -63.54
C ILE A 346 5.48 -68.75 -63.22
N PHE A 347 6.53 -68.68 -64.05
CA PHE A 347 7.63 -67.74 -63.87
C PHE A 347 7.17 -66.28 -64.02
N LYS A 348 6.28 -65.98 -64.97
CA LYS A 348 5.69 -64.65 -65.14
C LYS A 348 4.84 -64.26 -63.92
N ALA A 349 4.00 -65.16 -63.42
CA ALA A 349 3.20 -64.92 -62.22
C ALA A 349 4.08 -64.72 -60.97
N TYR A 350 5.16 -65.48 -60.83
CA TYR A 350 6.14 -65.32 -59.76
C TYR A 350 6.85 -63.96 -59.82
N ARG A 351 7.27 -63.53 -61.02
CA ARG A 351 7.88 -62.20 -61.21
C ARG A 351 6.93 -61.06 -60.87
N VAL A 352 5.65 -61.17 -61.26
CA VAL A 352 4.62 -60.17 -60.91
C VAL A 352 4.44 -60.10 -59.40
N LYS A 353 4.28 -61.24 -58.71
CA LYS A 353 4.19 -61.27 -57.24
C LYS A 353 5.41 -60.67 -56.54
N GLN A 354 6.63 -60.90 -57.06
CA GLN A 354 7.82 -60.26 -56.51
C GLN A 354 7.83 -58.73 -56.70
N LEU A 355 7.36 -58.24 -57.84
CA LEU A 355 7.25 -56.81 -58.10
C LEU A 355 6.22 -56.17 -57.19
N ASP A 356 5.05 -56.79 -57.04
CA ASP A 356 3.98 -56.31 -56.15
C ASP A 356 4.44 -56.27 -54.69
N ALA A 357 5.16 -57.31 -54.22
CA ALA A 357 5.72 -57.34 -52.88
C ALA A 357 6.78 -56.26 -52.65
N LYS A 358 7.61 -55.96 -53.66
CA LYS A 358 8.58 -54.84 -53.61
C LYS A 358 7.88 -53.49 -53.59
N GLU A 359 6.82 -53.32 -54.37
CA GLU A 359 6.04 -52.09 -54.41
C GLU A 359 5.27 -51.87 -53.09
N ALA A 360 4.69 -52.91 -52.51
CA ALA A 360 4.04 -52.86 -51.20
C ALA A 360 5.03 -52.46 -50.08
N LYS A 361 6.25 -53.02 -50.08
CA LYS A 361 7.31 -52.64 -49.13
C LYS A 361 7.75 -51.19 -49.31
N LYS A 362 7.86 -50.71 -50.56
CA LYS A 362 8.13 -49.29 -50.84
C LYS A 362 6.99 -48.38 -50.33
N LYS A 363 5.73 -48.73 -50.59
CA LYS A 363 4.57 -47.96 -50.09
C LYS A 363 4.47 -47.95 -48.56
N ALA A 364 4.83 -49.04 -47.89
CA ALA A 364 4.84 -49.10 -46.43
C ALA A 364 5.98 -48.25 -45.83
N THR A 365 7.16 -48.26 -46.44
CA THR A 365 8.30 -47.44 -46.00
C THR A 365 8.08 -45.96 -46.26
N THR A 366 7.49 -45.57 -47.40
CA THR A 366 7.13 -44.17 -47.67
C THR A 366 6.07 -43.66 -46.69
N LYS A 367 5.04 -44.46 -46.38
CA LYS A 367 4.04 -44.09 -45.36
C LYS A 367 4.66 -43.91 -43.97
N LYS A 368 5.62 -44.74 -43.57
CA LYS A 368 6.34 -44.58 -42.30
C LYS A 368 7.14 -43.26 -42.28
N LEU A 369 7.86 -42.96 -43.37
CA LEU A 369 8.59 -41.71 -43.50
C LEU A 369 7.67 -40.48 -43.47
N GLU A 370 6.52 -40.51 -44.15
CA GLU A 370 5.54 -39.42 -44.11
C GLU A 370 4.96 -39.19 -42.70
N ILE A 371 4.76 -40.25 -41.91
CA ILE A 371 4.30 -40.15 -40.52
C ILE A 371 5.42 -39.55 -39.65
N GLU A 372 6.66 -40.01 -39.81
CA GLU A 372 7.81 -39.47 -39.07
C GLU A 372 8.07 -37.99 -39.40
N GLU A 373 7.96 -37.58 -40.67
CA GLU A 373 8.06 -36.18 -41.09
C GLU A 373 6.95 -35.31 -40.47
N LYS A 374 5.69 -35.78 -40.44
CA LYS A 374 4.59 -35.07 -39.78
C LYS A 374 4.83 -34.90 -38.28
N ILE A 375 5.28 -35.95 -37.60
CA ILE A 375 5.64 -35.91 -36.17
C ILE A 375 6.79 -34.93 -35.94
N ALA A 376 7.81 -34.92 -36.82
CA ALA A 376 8.94 -34.00 -36.71
C ALA A 376 8.50 -32.54 -36.91
N LEU A 377 7.65 -32.26 -37.90
CA LEU A 377 7.12 -30.92 -38.15
C LEU A 377 6.25 -30.42 -36.99
N GLU A 378 5.41 -31.26 -36.40
CA GLU A 378 4.62 -30.91 -35.22
C GLU A 378 5.50 -30.65 -33.99
N LYS A 379 6.56 -31.44 -33.78
CA LYS A 379 7.54 -31.19 -32.71
C LYS A 379 8.26 -29.86 -32.91
N ILE A 380 8.65 -29.52 -34.14
CA ILE A 380 9.29 -28.23 -34.44
C ILE A 380 8.33 -27.07 -34.17
N LYS A 381 7.08 -27.16 -34.62
CA LYS A 381 6.05 -26.14 -34.36
C LYS A 381 5.79 -25.97 -32.87
N PHE A 382 5.66 -27.07 -32.13
CA PHE A 382 5.48 -27.03 -30.68
C PHE A 382 6.67 -26.39 -29.96
N MET A 383 7.89 -26.70 -30.38
CA MET A 383 9.11 -26.07 -29.84
C MET A 383 9.20 -24.58 -30.18
N GLU A 384 8.74 -24.16 -31.36
CA GLU A 384 8.66 -22.74 -31.73
C GLU A 384 7.59 -21.98 -30.94
N GLU A 385 6.43 -22.58 -30.70
CA GLU A 385 5.38 -22.03 -29.84
C GLU A 385 5.87 -21.87 -28.41
N LEU A 386 6.52 -22.90 -27.84
CA LEU A 386 7.12 -22.81 -26.49
C LEU A 386 8.20 -21.74 -26.40
N LYS A 387 9.02 -21.55 -27.43
CA LYS A 387 10.00 -20.47 -27.47
C LYS A 387 9.33 -19.10 -27.52
N LYS A 388 8.30 -18.92 -28.36
CA LYS A 388 7.55 -17.66 -28.45
C LYS A 388 6.85 -17.32 -27.12
N ASP A 389 6.27 -18.32 -26.45
CA ASP A 389 5.63 -18.14 -25.14
C ASP A 389 6.65 -17.75 -24.07
N ARG A 390 7.84 -18.38 -24.05
CA ARG A 390 8.93 -17.98 -23.14
C ARG A 390 9.41 -16.57 -23.41
N ASP A 391 9.62 -16.20 -24.68
CA ASP A 391 10.03 -14.84 -25.05
C ASP A 391 8.97 -13.79 -24.66
N GLN A 392 7.68 -14.13 -24.75
CA GLN A 392 6.59 -13.26 -24.29
C GLN A 392 6.60 -13.11 -22.77
N GLN A 393 6.72 -14.21 -22.03
CA GLN A 393 6.84 -14.18 -20.57
C GLN A 393 8.07 -13.39 -20.11
N GLU A 394 9.22 -13.56 -20.75
CA GLU A 394 10.42 -12.77 -20.44
C GLU A 394 10.21 -11.28 -20.71
N LYS A 395 9.56 -10.91 -21.82
CA LYS A 395 9.22 -9.51 -22.12
C LYS A 395 8.25 -8.93 -21.09
N GLU A 396 7.27 -9.69 -20.62
CA GLU A 396 6.32 -9.27 -19.58
C GLU A 396 7.02 -9.10 -18.23
N ILE A 397 7.87 -10.05 -17.84
CA ILE A 397 8.70 -9.96 -16.63
C ILE A 397 9.61 -8.74 -16.71
N GLN A 398 10.29 -8.50 -17.84
CA GLN A 398 11.15 -7.32 -18.01
C GLN A 398 10.36 -6.01 -17.95
N LYS A 399 9.14 -5.95 -18.51
CA LYS A 399 8.26 -4.79 -18.39
C LYS A 399 7.85 -4.56 -16.94
N ALA A 400 7.47 -5.62 -16.21
CA ALA A 400 7.11 -5.55 -14.79
C ALA A 400 8.30 -5.10 -13.92
N VAL A 401 9.50 -5.61 -14.17
CA VAL A 401 10.73 -5.19 -13.49
C VAL A 401 11.03 -3.71 -13.75
N LYS A 402 10.94 -3.25 -15.00
CA LYS A 402 11.13 -1.83 -15.35
C LYS A 402 10.10 -0.91 -14.68
N LEU A 403 8.85 -1.37 -14.53
CA LEU A 403 7.81 -0.60 -13.81
C LEU A 403 8.13 -0.53 -12.32
N LYS A 404 8.47 -1.66 -11.68
CA LYS A 404 8.90 -1.70 -10.27
C LYS A 404 10.14 -0.84 -10.01
N GLU A 405 11.11 -0.85 -10.91
CA GLU A 405 12.31 -0.01 -10.82
C GLU A 405 11.98 1.49 -10.93
N LYS A 406 11.05 1.88 -11.83
CA LYS A 406 10.55 3.26 -11.92
C LYS A 406 9.82 3.68 -10.66
N GLU A 407 9.01 2.81 -10.06
CA GLU A 407 8.31 3.08 -8.80
C GLU A 407 9.26 3.21 -7.62
N MET A 408 10.22 2.28 -7.48
CA MET A 408 11.31 2.39 -6.50
C MET A 408 12.11 3.68 -6.68
N ASN A 409 12.44 4.05 -7.92
CA ASN A 409 13.15 5.30 -8.18
C ASN A 409 12.31 6.55 -7.82
N LYS A 410 10.98 6.51 -8.01
CA LYS A 410 10.08 7.58 -7.54
C LYS A 410 10.05 7.64 -6.01
N GLN A 411 9.92 6.51 -5.33
CA GLN A 411 9.95 6.43 -3.86
C GLN A 411 11.29 6.93 -3.30
N ASN A 412 12.41 6.46 -3.86
CA ASN A 412 13.76 6.93 -3.49
C ASN A 412 13.94 8.44 -3.71
N ARG A 413 13.34 9.02 -4.75
CA ARG A 413 13.35 10.49 -4.97
C ARG A 413 12.53 11.22 -3.90
N ILE A 414 11.38 10.69 -3.52
CA ILE A 414 10.54 11.25 -2.45
C ILE A 414 11.26 11.17 -1.11
N GLU A 415 11.84 10.01 -0.79
CA GLU A 415 12.61 9.79 0.43
C GLU A 415 13.84 10.71 0.47
N LYS A 416 14.59 10.84 -0.62
CA LYS A 416 15.71 11.80 -0.71
C LYS A 416 15.26 13.24 -0.49
N ARG A 417 14.09 13.65 -1.01
CA ARG A 417 13.51 14.98 -0.77
C ARG A 417 13.12 15.16 0.70
N TYR A 418 12.52 14.14 1.32
CA TYR A 418 12.15 14.14 2.72
C TYR A 418 13.39 14.22 3.64
N VAL A 419 14.41 13.39 3.39
CA VAL A 419 15.69 13.40 4.12
C VAL A 419 16.42 14.74 3.92
N ALA A 420 16.39 15.31 2.71
CA ALA A 420 16.98 16.63 2.46
C ALA A 420 16.23 17.75 3.21
N ALA A 421 14.89 17.67 3.32
CA ALA A 421 14.09 18.60 4.10
C ALA A 421 14.38 18.46 5.61
N MET A 422 14.47 17.24 6.13
CA MET A 422 14.87 16.96 7.52
C MET A 422 16.28 17.45 7.83
N LYS A 423 17.25 17.25 6.93
CA LYS A 423 18.63 17.74 7.08
C LYS A 423 18.76 19.26 7.01
N LYS A 424 17.79 19.97 6.39
CA LYS A 424 17.72 21.44 6.37
C LYS A 424 17.06 22.05 7.62
N SER A 425 16.69 21.23 8.61
CA SER A 425 16.27 21.77 9.91
C SER A 425 17.40 22.61 10.56
N PRO A 426 17.11 23.80 11.10
CA PRO A 426 18.12 24.73 11.63
C PRO A 426 18.81 24.25 12.91
N ILE A 427 18.44 23.07 13.43
CA ILE A 427 18.91 22.50 14.69
C ILE A 427 20.43 22.22 14.65
N LYS A 428 20.99 21.88 13.48
CA LYS A 428 22.44 21.63 13.36
C LYS A 428 23.32 22.88 13.42
N LYS A 429 22.78 24.08 13.19
CA LYS A 429 23.56 25.32 13.33
C LYS A 429 23.75 25.74 14.79
N GLN A 430 22.84 25.37 15.70
CA GLN A 430 22.95 25.73 17.12
C GLN A 430 23.99 24.88 17.87
N PHE A 431 24.20 23.61 17.50
CA PHE A 431 25.21 22.75 18.13
C PHE A 431 26.65 22.94 17.59
N GLY A 432 26.83 23.62 16.46
CA GLY A 432 28.16 23.87 15.89
C GLY A 432 29.04 24.78 16.74
N LEU A 433 28.45 25.83 17.33
CA LEU A 433 29.14 26.77 18.22
C LEU A 433 29.56 26.12 19.54
N VAL A 434 28.66 25.36 20.17
CA VAL A 434 28.95 24.66 21.43
C VAL A 434 30.00 23.57 21.23
N GLY A 435 29.91 22.80 20.14
CA GLY A 435 30.91 21.80 19.80
C GLY A 435 32.28 22.38 19.43
N PHE A 436 32.32 23.56 18.80
CA PHE A 436 33.57 24.28 18.54
C PHE A 436 34.20 24.77 19.85
N LEU A 437 33.41 25.38 20.74
CA LEU A 437 33.87 25.86 22.04
C LEU A 437 34.42 24.72 22.93
N LEU A 438 33.76 23.56 22.96
CA LEU A 438 34.23 22.39 23.68
C LEU A 438 35.55 21.83 23.12
N LYS A 439 35.70 21.79 21.79
CA LYS A 439 36.95 21.34 21.15
C LYS A 439 38.09 22.31 21.41
N THR A 440 37.84 23.61 21.34
CA THR A 440 38.86 24.63 21.67
C THR A 440 39.24 24.58 23.14
N ALA A 441 38.28 24.36 24.05
CA ALA A 441 38.56 24.20 25.47
C ALA A 441 39.40 22.95 25.74
N ALA A 442 39.04 21.80 25.15
CA ALA A 442 39.82 20.57 25.27
C ALA A 442 41.25 20.71 24.72
N PHE A 443 41.42 21.41 23.59
CA PHE A 443 42.73 21.67 23.00
C PHE A 443 43.60 22.56 23.90
N LEU A 444 43.02 23.62 24.50
CA LEU A 444 43.73 24.48 25.44
C LEU A 444 44.14 23.75 26.73
N VAL A 445 43.29 22.85 27.24
CA VAL A 445 43.61 22.02 28.41
C VAL A 445 44.76 21.07 28.10
N VAL A 446 44.79 20.45 26.92
CA VAL A 446 45.90 19.58 26.50
C VAL A 446 47.20 20.37 26.36
N LEU A 447 47.16 21.58 25.78
CA LEU A 447 48.32 22.47 25.70
C LEU A 447 48.85 22.87 27.09
N ALA A 448 47.96 23.24 28.01
CA ALA A 448 48.33 23.56 29.39
C ALA A 448 48.92 22.35 30.12
N ALA A 449 48.36 21.15 29.91
CA ALA A 449 48.90 19.90 30.47
C ALA A 449 50.29 19.56 29.92
N ILE A 450 50.54 19.80 28.63
CA ILE A 450 51.87 19.59 28.02
C ILE A 450 52.89 20.58 28.61
N ILE A 451 52.53 21.86 28.74
CA ILE A 451 53.41 22.87 29.34
C ILE A 451 53.80 22.46 30.76
N TYR A 452 52.82 22.00 31.55
CA TYR A 452 53.00 21.57 32.93
C TYR A 452 53.83 20.28 33.06
N ILE A 453 53.55 19.24 32.26
CA ILE A 453 54.26 17.95 32.33
C ILE A 453 55.75 18.08 31.95
N PHE A 454 56.07 18.99 31.03
CA PHE A 454 57.43 19.18 30.53
C PHE A 454 58.17 20.36 31.19
N HIS A 455 57.58 20.99 32.22
CA HIS A 455 58.17 22.14 32.95
C HIS A 455 58.74 23.24 32.04
N LEU A 456 58.02 23.56 30.96
CA LEU A 456 58.50 24.58 30.01
C LEU A 456 58.51 26.00 30.60
N GLY A 457 57.86 26.22 31.75
CA GLY A 457 57.90 27.50 32.48
C GLY A 457 59.29 27.89 32.97
N ASP A 458 60.19 26.92 33.18
CA ASP A 458 61.58 27.20 33.57
C ASP A 458 62.44 27.64 32.36
N THR A 459 62.06 27.23 31.14
CA THR A 459 62.79 27.59 29.91
C THR A 459 62.27 28.87 29.27
N PHE A 460 60.96 29.14 29.38
CA PHE A 460 60.32 30.33 28.85
C PHE A 460 59.47 31.02 29.93
N PRO A 461 59.90 32.18 30.45
CA PRO A 461 59.29 32.80 31.63
C PRO A 461 57.82 33.24 31.43
N ILE A 462 57.38 33.44 30.18
CA ILE A 462 56.00 33.77 29.84
C ILE A 462 55.04 32.59 30.14
N LEU A 463 55.54 31.35 30.16
CA LEU A 463 54.75 30.15 30.45
C LEU A 463 54.64 29.85 31.96
N LYS A 464 55.46 30.50 32.79
CA LYS A 464 55.46 30.34 34.24
C LYS A 464 54.16 30.86 34.89
N ASP A 465 53.58 31.90 34.31
CA ASP A 465 52.27 32.41 34.75
C ASP A 465 51.16 31.38 34.48
N ILE A 466 51.25 30.65 33.37
CA ILE A 466 50.27 29.60 33.00
C ILE A 466 50.39 28.39 33.96
N GLU A 467 51.61 27.98 34.30
CA GLU A 467 51.84 26.92 35.31
C GLU A 467 51.26 27.32 36.68
N ASN A 468 51.50 28.56 37.13
CA ASN A 468 50.93 29.07 38.39
C ASN A 468 49.39 29.10 38.37
N TYR A 469 48.77 29.45 37.24
CA TYR A 469 47.31 29.40 37.09
C TYR A 469 46.77 27.97 37.16
N VAL A 470 47.47 26.99 36.57
CA VAL A 470 47.12 25.57 36.64
C VAL A 470 47.25 25.05 38.07
N ASP A 471 48.32 25.40 38.79
CA ASP A 471 48.51 25.02 40.20
C ASP A 471 47.43 25.58 41.13
N ASN A 472 47.02 26.83 40.91
CA ASN A 472 45.91 27.43 41.64
C ASN A 472 44.57 26.74 41.33
N LEU A 473 44.36 26.29 40.09
CA LEU A 473 43.17 25.56 39.68
C LEU A 473 43.13 24.15 40.29
N ILE A 474 44.23 23.40 40.24
CA ILE A 474 44.36 22.07 40.85
C ILE A 474 44.20 22.14 42.37
N SER A 475 44.81 23.13 43.02
CA SER A 475 44.68 23.31 44.47
C SER A 475 43.27 23.75 44.90
N SER A 476 42.55 24.51 44.07
CA SER A 476 41.14 24.84 44.30
C SER A 476 40.22 23.60 44.19
N PHE A 477 40.47 22.70 43.24
CA PHE A 477 39.74 21.43 43.09
C PHE A 477 40.04 20.42 44.20
N LYS A 478 41.23 20.50 44.83
CA LYS A 478 41.62 19.64 45.95
C LYS A 478 41.05 20.09 47.30
N ARG A 479 40.53 21.33 47.38
CA ARG A 479 39.91 21.92 48.58
C ARG A 479 38.38 21.92 48.55
N SER A 480 37.77 21.68 47.39
CA SER A 480 36.38 21.23 47.26
C SER A 480 36.31 19.71 47.48
#